data_AF-A0A101ECM9-F1
#
_entry.id   AF-A0A101ECM9-F1
#
_cell.length_a   1.000
_cell.length_b   1.000
_cell.length_c   1.000
_cell.angle_alpha   90.00
_cell.angle_beta   90.00
_cell.angle_gamma   90.00
#
_symmetry.space_group_name_H-M   'P 1'
#
loop_
_entity.id
_entity.type
_entity.pdbx_description
1 polymer ?
#
loop_
_entity_poly.entity_id
_entity_poly.type
_entity_poly.pdbx_seq_one_letter_code
_entity_poly.pdbx_strand_id
1 'polypeptide(L)'
;MSLLSRNLQVLKHKDRSLFDRLKKVERAPYVSFISSKSGHVVARVLGKDKRVYLLHSSYDPLSEAEDVASKVNWFGVSHVVVMGIGCGYQLLPILRRVPKNVRVYAVEPDIALFKAVFETIDWTEILSFQNLHLVVGLPPLNAADAIMRTLNPSELKAIEFLKHPVYYRLLHGYFSELERRISESIRISLVNLITALQFSFRDQKNTLLNLKWLFRGSPVKNIFRSFVKKPAVVVCAGPSLDKNIYYLREVKDKALLIAVDTALRPLLYRG
;
A
#
# COMPACT_ATOMS: atom_id res chain seq x y z
N MET A 1 -20.96 -24.05 17.30
CA MET A 1 -19.99 -23.66 16.24
C MET A 1 -18.83 -22.94 16.92
N SER A 2 -17.57 -23.24 16.58
CA SER A 2 -16.43 -22.54 17.20
C SER A 2 -16.40 -21.05 16.81
N LEU A 3 -15.81 -20.19 17.64
CA LEU A 3 -15.62 -18.76 17.33
C LEU A 3 -14.86 -18.59 16.00
N LEU A 4 -13.81 -19.38 15.78
CA LEU A 4 -13.07 -19.38 14.52
C LEU A 4 -13.96 -19.66 13.32
N SER A 5 -14.79 -20.70 13.38
CA SER A 5 -15.69 -21.07 12.28
C SER A 5 -16.67 -19.94 11.97
N ARG A 6 -17.22 -19.29 13.00
CA ARG A 6 -18.15 -18.17 12.87
C ARG A 6 -17.47 -16.96 12.23
N ASN A 7 -16.29 -16.58 12.70
CA ASN A 7 -15.50 -15.48 12.15
C ASN A 7 -15.07 -15.74 10.70
N LEU A 8 -14.61 -16.95 10.39
CA LEU A 8 -14.22 -17.35 9.03
C LEU A 8 -15.40 -17.34 8.05
N GLN A 9 -16.61 -17.67 8.50
CA GLN A 9 -17.80 -17.63 7.66
C GLN A 9 -18.09 -16.20 7.18
N VAL A 10 -18.05 -15.22 8.07
CA VAL A 10 -18.24 -13.80 7.70
C VAL A 10 -17.06 -13.30 6.86
N LEU A 11 -15.83 -13.64 7.25
CA LEU A 11 -14.64 -13.22 6.52
C LEU A 11 -14.61 -13.74 5.08
N LYS A 12 -15.06 -14.97 4.82
CA LYS A 12 -15.08 -15.56 3.47
C LYS A 12 -15.77 -14.69 2.43
N HIS A 13 -16.86 -14.01 2.82
CA HIS A 13 -17.61 -13.13 1.94
C HIS A 13 -16.94 -11.77 1.73
N LYS A 14 -16.13 -11.34 2.71
CA LYS A 14 -15.47 -10.04 2.72
C LYS A 14 -14.08 -10.06 2.10
N ASP A 15 -13.28 -11.07 2.42
CA ASP A 15 -11.92 -11.27 1.95
C ASP A 15 -11.62 -12.77 1.81
N ARG A 16 -11.84 -13.27 0.59
CA ARG A 16 -11.60 -14.67 0.24
C ARG A 16 -10.12 -15.06 0.37
N SER A 17 -9.23 -14.13 0.02
CA SER A 17 -7.77 -14.37 0.06
C SER A 17 -7.27 -14.54 1.49
N LEU A 18 -7.67 -13.63 2.38
CA LEU A 18 -7.32 -13.73 3.80
C LEU A 18 -7.95 -14.97 4.45
N PHE A 19 -9.19 -15.31 4.10
CA PHE A 19 -9.83 -16.55 4.53
C PHE A 19 -8.97 -17.79 4.18
N ASP A 20 -8.52 -17.91 2.93
CA ASP A 20 -7.74 -19.06 2.47
C ASP A 20 -6.36 -19.11 3.15
N ARG A 21 -5.74 -17.96 3.42
CA ARG A 21 -4.47 -17.85 4.16
C ARG A 21 -4.63 -18.26 5.63
N LEU A 22 -5.69 -17.79 6.31
CA LEU A 22 -5.95 -18.12 7.72
C LEU A 22 -6.32 -19.59 7.95
N LYS A 23 -6.77 -20.31 6.92
CA LYS A 23 -6.97 -21.76 7.00
C LYS A 23 -5.65 -22.56 6.99
N LYS A 24 -4.59 -22.00 6.42
CA LYS A 24 -3.30 -22.66 6.24
C LYS A 24 -2.29 -22.32 7.35
N VAL A 25 -2.47 -21.18 8.00
CA VAL A 25 -1.58 -20.68 9.04
C VAL A 25 -1.98 -21.25 10.41
N GLU A 26 -0.98 -21.70 11.15
CA GLU A 26 -1.12 -22.03 12.57
C GLU A 26 -1.10 -20.77 13.43
N ARG A 27 -1.85 -20.80 14.53
CA ARG A 27 -1.88 -19.69 15.47
C ARG A 27 -0.51 -19.51 16.15
N ALA A 28 -0.19 -18.27 16.51
CA ALA A 28 1.07 -17.95 17.15
C ALA A 28 1.21 -18.62 18.55
N PRO A 29 2.25 -19.43 18.80
CA PRO A 29 2.44 -20.07 20.11
C PRO A 29 2.94 -19.10 21.19
N TYR A 30 3.48 -17.95 20.79
CA TYR A 30 3.92 -16.87 21.68
C TYR A 30 2.78 -15.94 22.13
N VAL A 31 1.54 -16.25 21.75
CA VAL A 31 0.34 -15.49 22.12
C VAL A 31 -0.48 -16.32 23.10
N SER A 32 -0.80 -15.70 24.22
CA SER A 32 -1.70 -16.23 25.25
C SER A 32 -2.76 -15.19 25.57
N PHE A 33 -3.81 -15.58 26.30
CA PHE A 33 -4.93 -14.71 26.61
C PHE A 33 -5.18 -14.67 28.11
N ILE A 34 -5.52 -13.48 28.61
CA ILE A 34 -5.91 -13.24 30.00
C ILE A 34 -7.23 -12.47 30.03
N SER A 35 -7.94 -12.51 31.15
CA SER A 35 -9.10 -11.64 31.37
C SER A 35 -8.63 -10.30 31.99
N SER A 36 -9.14 -9.18 31.48
CA SER A 36 -9.00 -7.86 32.08
C SER A 36 -9.84 -7.77 33.36
N LYS A 37 -9.63 -6.71 34.16
CA LYS A 37 -10.51 -6.44 35.32
C LYS A 37 -11.97 -6.20 34.91
N SER A 38 -12.21 -5.69 33.69
CA SER A 38 -13.55 -5.54 33.10
C SER A 38 -14.10 -6.82 32.46
N GLY A 39 -13.39 -7.96 32.55
CA GLY A 39 -13.83 -9.26 32.04
C GLY A 39 -13.49 -9.54 30.57
N HIS A 40 -12.95 -8.57 29.84
CA HIS A 40 -12.63 -8.68 28.41
C HIS A 40 -11.30 -9.39 28.17
N VAL A 41 -11.19 -10.11 27.06
CA VAL A 41 -10.00 -10.91 26.73
C VAL A 41 -8.86 -10.05 26.19
N VAL A 42 -7.71 -10.06 26.85
CA VAL A 42 -6.51 -9.34 26.41
C VAL A 42 -5.45 -10.32 25.93
N ALA A 43 -4.88 -10.05 24.77
CA ALA A 43 -3.76 -10.80 24.23
C ALA A 43 -2.46 -10.40 24.94
N ARG A 44 -1.73 -11.44 25.38
CA ARG A 44 -0.43 -11.38 26.03
C ARG A 44 0.60 -12.01 25.09
N VAL A 45 1.57 -11.21 24.66
CA VAL A 45 2.57 -11.56 23.65
C VAL A 45 3.94 -11.69 24.29
N LEU A 46 4.63 -12.81 24.03
CA LEU A 46 6.05 -12.97 24.36
C LEU A 46 6.91 -12.38 23.24
N GLY A 47 7.58 -11.27 23.54
CA GLY A 47 8.49 -10.59 22.61
C GLY A 47 9.79 -11.36 22.40
N LYS A 48 10.51 -11.02 21.31
CA LYS A 48 11.82 -11.61 21.00
C LYS A 48 12.88 -11.31 22.07
N ASP A 49 12.69 -10.23 22.82
CA ASP A 49 13.49 -9.83 23.96
C ASP A 49 13.14 -10.60 25.26
N LYS A 50 12.30 -11.64 25.15
CA LYS A 50 11.78 -12.47 26.24
C LYS A 50 10.90 -11.71 27.24
N ARG A 51 10.49 -10.47 26.93
CA ARG A 51 9.54 -9.71 27.75
C ARG A 51 8.11 -10.00 27.33
N VAL A 52 7.20 -9.82 28.28
CA VAL A 52 5.77 -10.03 28.06
C VAL A 52 5.10 -8.69 27.87
N TYR A 53 4.30 -8.59 26.81
CA TYR A 53 3.56 -7.39 26.46
C TYR A 53 2.06 -7.68 26.46
N LEU A 54 1.29 -6.80 27.09
CA LEU A 54 -0.16 -6.79 26.93
C LEU A 54 -0.49 -5.86 25.77
N LEU A 55 -1.31 -6.36 24.85
CA LEU A 55 -1.69 -5.59 23.68
C LEU A 55 -2.79 -4.57 23.99
N HIS A 56 -3.53 -4.74 25.08
CA HIS A 56 -4.57 -3.80 25.50
C HIS A 56 -4.50 -3.64 27.02
N SER A 57 -5.21 -2.65 27.54
CA SER A 57 -5.34 -2.39 28.97
C SER A 57 -5.79 -3.63 29.73
N SER A 58 -5.02 -4.00 30.76
CA SER A 58 -5.41 -5.05 31.70
C SER A 58 -6.58 -4.65 32.60
N TYR A 59 -6.92 -3.36 32.64
CA TYR A 59 -8.05 -2.85 33.42
C TYR A 59 -9.33 -2.93 32.59
N ASP A 60 -9.40 -2.12 31.53
CA ASP A 60 -10.55 -2.08 30.65
C ASP A 60 -10.15 -1.72 29.20
N PRO A 61 -10.06 -2.72 28.29
CA PRO A 61 -9.63 -2.48 26.92
C PRO A 61 -10.70 -1.79 26.05
N LEU A 62 -11.98 -1.84 26.44
CA LEU A 62 -13.04 -1.12 25.71
C LEU A 62 -12.99 0.38 25.98
N SER A 63 -12.77 0.78 27.23
CA SER A 63 -12.59 2.19 27.60
C SER A 63 -11.35 2.79 26.91
N GLU A 64 -10.23 2.06 26.88
CA GLU A 64 -9.04 2.47 26.12
C GLU A 64 -9.35 2.70 24.62
N ALA A 65 -10.11 1.79 24.02
CA ALA A 65 -10.51 1.89 22.61
C ALA A 65 -11.42 3.10 22.35
N GLU A 66 -12.34 3.40 23.26
CA GLU A 66 -13.24 4.55 23.18
C GLU A 66 -12.50 5.89 23.34
N ASP A 67 -11.52 5.95 24.25
CA ASP A 67 -10.66 7.12 24.45
C ASP A 67 -9.82 7.44 23.22
N VAL A 68 -9.35 6.42 22.49
CA VAL A 68 -8.63 6.62 21.22
C VAL A 68 -9.56 7.17 20.15
N ALA A 69 -10.73 6.55 19.97
CA ALA A 69 -11.66 6.93 18.90
C ALA A 69 -12.33 8.30 19.11
N SER A 70 -12.53 8.72 20.37
CA SER A 70 -13.15 10.01 20.70
C SER A 70 -12.28 11.23 20.42
N LYS A 71 -10.95 11.05 20.36
CA LYS A 71 -9.98 12.13 20.12
C LYS A 71 -9.77 12.47 18.65
N VAL A 72 -10.33 11.67 17.74
CA VAL A 72 -10.10 11.82 16.29
C VAL A 72 -11.15 12.75 15.69
N ASN A 73 -10.69 13.78 14.97
CA ASN A 73 -11.56 14.60 14.14
C ASN A 73 -11.71 13.96 12.75
N TRP A 74 -12.91 13.49 12.43
CA TRP A 74 -13.19 12.83 11.15
C TRP A 74 -13.48 13.81 10.00
N PHE A 75 -13.51 15.12 10.26
CA PHE A 75 -13.79 16.11 9.24
C PHE A 75 -12.71 16.13 8.15
N GLY A 76 -13.13 15.98 6.89
CA GLY A 76 -12.22 15.96 5.74
C GLY A 76 -11.37 14.69 5.62
N VAL A 77 -11.57 13.68 6.48
CA VAL A 77 -10.91 12.38 6.38
C VAL A 77 -11.63 11.54 5.32
N SER A 78 -10.87 10.82 4.51
CA SER A 78 -11.36 9.89 3.48
C SER A 78 -10.87 8.46 3.72
N HIS A 79 -9.69 8.32 4.32
CA HIS A 79 -9.07 7.04 4.63
C HIS A 79 -8.50 7.09 6.05
N VAL A 80 -8.63 5.98 6.78
CA VAL A 80 -8.06 5.79 8.11
C VAL A 80 -7.18 4.56 8.08
N VAL A 81 -5.93 4.66 8.50
CA VAL A 81 -5.01 3.54 8.61
C VAL A 81 -4.75 3.25 10.08
N VAL A 82 -5.32 2.16 10.58
CA VAL A 82 -5.11 1.65 11.94
C VAL A 82 -3.89 0.74 11.92
N MET A 83 -2.80 1.20 12.54
CA MET A 83 -1.51 0.52 12.56
C MET A 83 -1.38 -0.37 13.80
N GLY A 84 -1.58 -1.66 13.59
CA GLY A 84 -1.65 -2.69 14.62
C GLY A 84 -3.09 -2.95 15.01
N ILE A 85 -3.54 -4.19 14.86
CA ILE A 85 -4.91 -4.59 15.22
C ILE A 85 -4.97 -5.00 16.69
N GLY A 86 -4.01 -5.84 17.12
CA GLY A 86 -4.07 -6.50 18.42
C GLY A 86 -5.35 -7.34 18.56
N CYS A 87 -6.12 -7.13 19.63
CA CYS A 87 -7.41 -7.78 19.85
C CYS A 87 -8.56 -7.22 18.99
N GLY A 88 -8.37 -6.07 18.32
CA GLY A 88 -9.39 -5.42 17.50
C GLY A 88 -10.31 -4.44 18.24
N TYR A 89 -10.11 -4.22 19.55
CA TYR A 89 -11.02 -3.40 20.37
C TYR A 89 -11.20 -1.97 19.87
N GLN A 90 -10.13 -1.32 19.39
CA GLN A 90 -10.20 0.02 18.79
C GLN A 90 -11.03 0.09 17.50
N LEU A 91 -11.17 -1.00 16.76
CA LEU A 91 -11.84 -0.97 15.45
C LEU A 91 -13.32 -0.64 15.58
N LEU A 92 -14.01 -1.19 16.58
CA LEU A 92 -15.45 -1.01 16.70
C LEU A 92 -15.84 0.44 17.03
N PRO A 93 -15.23 1.12 18.04
CA PRO A 93 -15.45 2.55 18.29
C PRO A 93 -15.10 3.44 17.10
N ILE A 94 -14.03 3.13 16.35
CA ILE A 94 -13.64 3.86 15.13
C ILE A 94 -14.72 3.70 14.05
N LEU A 95 -15.11 2.47 13.72
CA LEU A 95 -16.06 2.15 12.65
C LEU A 95 -17.48 2.68 12.92
N ARG A 96 -17.84 2.86 14.19
CA ARG A 96 -19.12 3.46 14.61
C ARG A 96 -19.13 4.98 14.46
N ARG A 97 -17.99 5.66 14.62
CA ARG A 97 -17.89 7.14 14.57
C ARG A 97 -17.54 7.69 13.21
N VAL A 98 -16.72 6.96 12.46
CA VAL A 98 -16.24 7.43 11.17
C VAL A 98 -17.40 7.50 10.17
N PRO A 99 -17.48 8.54 9.32
CA PRO A 99 -18.47 8.59 8.25
C PRO A 99 -18.41 7.35 7.35
N LYS A 100 -19.57 6.88 6.86
CA LYS A 100 -19.68 5.60 6.14
C LYS A 100 -18.91 5.56 4.81
N ASN A 101 -18.63 6.71 4.22
CA ASN A 101 -17.82 6.85 3.01
C ASN A 101 -16.30 6.79 3.27
N VAL A 102 -15.87 6.84 4.53
CA VAL A 102 -14.45 6.75 4.90
C VAL A 102 -14.03 5.31 4.98
N ARG A 103 -12.96 4.96 4.26
CA ARG A 103 -12.39 3.61 4.28
C ARG A 103 -11.42 3.44 5.44
N VAL A 104 -11.55 2.35 6.19
CA VAL A 104 -10.71 2.03 7.34
C VAL A 104 -9.86 0.81 7.02
N TYR A 105 -8.54 0.97 7.03
CA TYR A 105 -7.56 -0.10 6.82
C TYR A 105 -6.98 -0.50 8.15
N ALA A 106 -7.27 -1.72 8.58
CA ALA A 106 -6.73 -2.28 9.81
C ALA A 106 -5.54 -3.19 9.45
N VAL A 107 -4.34 -2.80 9.88
CA VAL A 107 -3.07 -3.43 9.50
C VAL A 107 -2.54 -4.30 10.62
N GLU A 108 -2.34 -5.58 10.36
CA GLU A 108 -1.74 -6.54 11.29
C GLU A 108 -0.61 -7.30 10.59
N PRO A 109 0.67 -6.99 10.89
CA PRO A 109 1.81 -7.64 10.24
C PRO A 109 1.89 -9.14 10.52
N ASP A 110 1.33 -9.62 11.64
CA ASP A 110 1.46 -10.99 12.09
C ASP A 110 0.16 -11.78 11.91
N ILE A 111 0.10 -12.57 10.83
CA ILE A 111 -1.08 -13.40 10.54
C ILE A 111 -1.28 -14.53 11.56
N ALA A 112 -0.22 -15.03 12.20
CA ALA A 112 -0.33 -16.09 13.20
C ALA A 112 -0.93 -15.54 14.52
N LEU A 113 -0.56 -14.32 14.89
CA LEU A 113 -1.20 -13.60 16.00
C LEU A 113 -2.65 -13.24 15.68
N PHE A 114 -2.92 -12.72 14.48
CA PHE A 114 -4.28 -12.44 14.04
C PHE A 114 -5.16 -13.70 14.12
N LYS A 115 -4.64 -14.85 13.69
CA LYS A 115 -5.31 -16.15 13.81
C LYS A 115 -5.64 -16.51 15.25
N ALA A 116 -4.70 -16.33 16.18
CA ALA A 116 -4.94 -16.59 17.61
C ALA A 116 -6.07 -15.71 18.17
N VAL A 117 -6.12 -14.44 17.77
CA VAL A 117 -7.19 -13.50 18.15
C VAL A 117 -8.53 -13.94 17.55
N PHE A 118 -8.54 -14.32 16.28
CA PHE A 118 -9.73 -14.79 15.55
C PHE A 118 -10.33 -16.09 16.10
N GLU A 119 -9.53 -16.90 16.79
CA GLU A 119 -10.00 -18.09 17.51
C GLU A 119 -10.65 -17.77 18.85
N THR A 120 -10.34 -16.61 19.43
CA THR A 120 -10.62 -16.29 20.84
C THR A 120 -11.67 -15.20 21.01
N ILE A 121 -11.79 -14.28 20.04
CA ILE A 121 -12.68 -13.12 20.10
C ILE A 121 -13.68 -13.19 18.96
N ASP A 122 -14.95 -12.84 19.21
CA ASP A 122 -15.97 -12.73 18.17
C ASP A 122 -15.74 -11.45 17.34
N TRP A 123 -15.47 -11.62 16.06
CA TRP A 123 -15.20 -10.55 15.10
C TRP A 123 -16.38 -10.28 14.16
N THR A 124 -17.50 -10.98 14.34
CA THR A 124 -18.65 -10.91 13.42
C THR A 124 -19.20 -9.49 13.27
N GLU A 125 -19.31 -8.74 14.36
CA GLU A 125 -19.75 -7.34 14.32
C GLU A 125 -18.73 -6.46 13.57
N ILE A 126 -17.45 -6.53 13.92
CA ILE A 126 -16.38 -5.75 13.27
C ILE A 126 -16.35 -6.04 11.76
N LEU A 127 -16.50 -7.30 11.37
CA LEU A 127 -16.50 -7.71 9.97
C LEU A 127 -17.75 -7.26 9.20
N SER A 128 -18.86 -6.95 9.86
CA SER A 128 -20.10 -6.49 9.20
C SER A 128 -19.96 -5.12 8.53
N PHE A 129 -19.03 -4.28 9.00
CA PHE A 129 -18.79 -2.94 8.46
C PHE A 129 -18.18 -2.98 7.07
N GLN A 130 -18.90 -2.49 6.06
CA GLN A 130 -18.47 -2.54 4.66
C GLN A 130 -17.22 -1.69 4.37
N ASN A 131 -17.02 -0.62 5.13
CA ASN A 131 -15.90 0.29 4.97
C ASN A 131 -14.61 -0.17 5.67
N LEU A 132 -14.61 -1.34 6.31
CA LEU A 132 -13.41 -1.96 6.89
C LEU A 132 -12.68 -2.84 5.86
N HIS A 133 -11.38 -2.61 5.71
CA HIS A 133 -10.45 -3.41 4.92
C HIS A 133 -9.35 -3.96 5.83
N LEU A 134 -9.09 -5.27 5.74
CA LEU A 134 -8.06 -5.94 6.56
C LEU A 134 -6.77 -6.10 5.75
N VAL A 135 -5.65 -5.66 6.31
CA VAL A 135 -4.31 -5.77 5.70
C VAL A 135 -3.45 -6.63 6.63
N VAL A 136 -3.59 -7.95 6.49
CA VAL A 136 -3.02 -8.92 7.46
C VAL A 136 -1.89 -9.73 6.84
N GLY A 137 -0.76 -9.85 7.54
CA GLY A 137 0.35 -10.72 7.19
C GLY A 137 1.08 -10.34 5.90
N LEU A 138 1.06 -9.07 5.51
CA LEU A 138 1.73 -8.57 4.32
C LEU A 138 3.01 -7.84 4.71
N PRO A 139 4.08 -7.85 3.89
CA PRO A 139 5.21 -6.97 4.09
C PRO A 139 4.81 -5.50 3.83
N PRO A 140 5.57 -4.50 4.35
CA PRO A 140 5.20 -3.09 4.27
C PRO A 140 4.90 -2.58 2.85
N LEU A 141 5.66 -3.05 1.85
CA LEU A 141 5.43 -2.69 0.44
C LEU A 141 4.04 -3.14 -0.03
N ASN A 142 3.72 -4.42 0.12
CA ASN A 142 2.43 -4.96 -0.32
C ASN A 142 1.26 -4.39 0.49
N ALA A 143 1.48 -4.09 1.78
CA ALA A 143 0.49 -3.42 2.61
C ALA A 143 0.21 -1.98 2.11
N ALA A 144 1.26 -1.21 1.81
CA ALA A 144 1.13 0.11 1.22
C ALA A 144 0.42 0.03 -0.14
N ASP A 145 0.81 -0.89 -1.02
CA ASP A 145 0.18 -1.08 -2.33
C ASP A 145 -1.32 -1.42 -2.21
N ALA A 146 -1.69 -2.27 -1.24
CA ALA A 146 -3.09 -2.62 -1.00
C ALA A 146 -3.93 -1.41 -0.57
N ILE A 147 -3.37 -0.53 0.26
CA ILE A 147 -4.04 0.71 0.71
C ILE A 147 -4.09 1.73 -0.45
N MET A 148 -2.99 1.90 -1.18
CA MET A 148 -2.89 2.88 -2.27
C MET A 148 -3.78 2.54 -3.46
N ARG A 149 -4.05 1.27 -3.77
CA ARG A 149 -4.93 0.85 -4.87
C ARG A 149 -6.36 1.36 -4.76
N THR A 150 -6.80 1.62 -3.54
CA THR A 150 -8.15 2.14 -3.27
C THR A 150 -8.20 3.65 -3.21
N LEU A 151 -7.07 4.32 -3.00
CA LEU A 151 -6.99 5.78 -2.92
C LEU A 151 -7.14 6.41 -4.30
N ASN A 152 -8.11 7.32 -4.45
CA ASN A 152 -8.18 8.15 -5.65
C ASN A 152 -7.18 9.31 -5.57
N PRO A 153 -6.65 9.81 -6.70
CA PRO A 153 -5.78 10.98 -6.72
C PRO A 153 -6.38 12.25 -6.06
N SER A 154 -7.70 12.36 -6.01
CA SER A 154 -8.43 13.44 -5.33
C SER A 154 -8.49 13.31 -3.80
N GLU A 155 -8.18 12.14 -3.25
CA GLU A 155 -8.33 11.81 -1.81
C GLU A 155 -6.98 11.81 -1.06
N LEU A 156 -5.89 12.11 -1.77
CA LEU A 156 -4.51 11.95 -1.31
C LEU A 156 -4.14 12.74 -0.04
N LYS A 157 -4.86 13.82 0.30
CA LYS A 157 -4.60 14.65 1.49
C LYS A 157 -5.46 14.30 2.71
N ALA A 158 -6.28 13.27 2.60
CA ALA A 158 -7.34 12.98 3.57
C ALA A 158 -7.13 11.62 4.26
N ILE A 159 -5.88 11.30 4.63
CA ILE A 159 -5.53 10.05 5.33
C ILE A 159 -5.16 10.34 6.78
N GLU A 160 -5.82 9.64 7.69
CA GLU A 160 -5.55 9.67 9.13
C GLU A 160 -4.82 8.39 9.57
N PHE A 161 -3.75 8.52 10.36
CA PHE A 161 -2.98 7.38 10.87
C PHE A 161 -3.21 7.18 12.37
N LEU A 162 -3.86 6.07 12.74
CA LEU A 162 -4.10 5.72 14.13
C LEU A 162 -3.11 4.66 14.58
N LYS A 163 -2.22 5.02 15.51
CA LYS A 163 -1.11 4.17 15.95
C LYS A 163 -1.52 3.40 17.20
N HIS A 164 -1.58 2.08 17.12
CA HIS A 164 -1.76 1.25 18.31
C HIS A 164 -0.52 1.39 19.22
N PRO A 165 -0.61 1.87 20.47
CA PRO A 165 0.57 2.30 21.25
C PRO A 165 1.62 1.20 21.47
N VAL A 166 1.18 0.00 21.87
CA VAL A 166 2.09 -1.13 22.13
C VAL A 166 2.64 -1.71 20.82
N TYR A 167 1.76 -1.99 19.85
CA TYR A 167 2.14 -2.55 18.55
C TYR A 167 3.10 -1.66 17.77
N TYR A 168 2.82 -0.36 17.71
CA TYR A 168 3.66 0.59 17.00
C TYR A 168 5.07 0.65 17.57
N ARG A 169 5.21 0.50 18.90
CA ARG A 169 6.53 0.43 19.56
C ARG A 169 7.25 -0.88 19.25
N LEU A 170 6.56 -2.02 19.35
CA LEU A 170 7.15 -3.34 19.13
C LEU A 170 7.57 -3.56 17.67
N LEU A 171 6.76 -3.06 16.73
CA LEU A 171 6.95 -3.25 15.29
C LEU A 171 7.27 -1.91 14.61
N HIS A 172 8.00 -1.03 15.28
CA HIS A 172 8.30 0.31 14.78
C HIS A 172 8.92 0.30 13.37
N GLY A 173 9.86 -0.61 13.11
CA GLY A 173 10.48 -0.74 11.79
C GLY A 173 9.49 -1.10 10.67
N TYR A 174 8.47 -1.91 10.97
CA TYR A 174 7.42 -2.24 10.00
C TYR A 174 6.52 -1.02 9.73
N PHE A 175 6.00 -0.40 10.80
CA PHE A 175 5.02 0.67 10.64
C PHE A 175 5.63 1.98 10.14
N SER A 176 6.85 2.30 10.53
CA SER A 176 7.59 3.45 9.96
C SER A 176 7.82 3.29 8.46
N GLU A 177 8.19 2.09 8.01
CA GLU A 177 8.36 1.80 6.58
C GLU A 177 7.02 1.85 5.84
N LEU A 178 5.93 1.37 6.45
CA LEU A 178 4.58 1.48 5.89
C LEU A 178 4.16 2.95 5.71
N GLU A 179 4.30 3.76 6.77
CA GLU A 179 4.01 5.21 6.74
C GLU A 179 4.84 5.89 5.65
N ARG A 180 6.16 5.64 5.64
CA ARG A 180 7.09 6.22 4.64
C ARG A 180 6.64 5.91 3.22
N ARG A 181 6.27 4.66 2.94
CA ARG A 181 5.81 4.23 1.61
C ARG A 181 4.51 4.90 1.21
N ILE A 182 3.52 4.93 2.10
CA ILE A 182 2.24 5.60 1.83
C ILE A 182 2.48 7.09 1.55
N SER A 183 3.28 7.78 2.38
CA SER A 183 3.62 9.18 2.17
C SER A 183 4.37 9.42 0.84
N GLU A 184 5.29 8.54 0.48
CA GLU A 184 6.02 8.62 -0.79
C GLU A 184 5.09 8.42 -1.99
N SER A 185 4.20 7.43 -1.95
CA SER A 185 3.20 7.18 -2.99
C SER A 185 2.24 8.36 -3.15
N ILE A 186 1.81 8.98 -2.05
CA ILE A 186 1.00 10.21 -2.06
C ILE A 186 1.77 11.34 -2.74
N ARG A 187 3.03 11.55 -2.36
CA ARG A 187 3.87 12.61 -2.93
C ARG A 187 4.05 12.46 -4.43
N ILE A 188 4.39 11.25 -4.89
CA ILE A 188 4.52 10.94 -6.33
C ILE A 188 3.20 11.18 -7.05
N SER A 189 2.08 10.73 -6.48
CA SER A 189 0.76 10.89 -7.09
C SER A 189 0.35 12.36 -7.20
N LEU A 190 0.67 13.19 -6.19
CA LEU A 190 0.44 14.64 -6.24
C LEU A 190 1.29 15.32 -7.32
N VAL A 191 2.57 14.97 -7.43
CA VAL A 191 3.45 15.52 -8.49
C VAL A 191 2.92 15.16 -9.88
N ASN A 192 2.50 13.90 -10.07
CA ASN A 192 1.93 13.44 -11.33
C ASN A 192 0.62 14.18 -11.65
N LEU A 193 -0.25 14.38 -10.65
CA LEU A 193 -1.51 15.12 -10.82
C LEU A 193 -1.25 16.57 -11.23
N ILE A 194 -0.33 17.26 -10.54
CA ILE A 194 0.01 18.67 -10.86
C ILE A 194 0.61 18.76 -12.27
N THR A 195 1.52 17.84 -12.62
CA THR A 195 2.14 17.79 -13.95
C THR A 195 1.07 17.56 -15.04
N ALA A 196 0.16 16.60 -14.82
CA ALA A 196 -0.93 16.33 -15.74
C ALA A 196 -1.85 17.54 -15.91
N LEU A 197 -2.18 18.26 -14.84
CA LEU A 197 -2.98 19.48 -14.90
C LEU A 197 -2.25 20.60 -15.67
N GLN A 198 -0.97 20.82 -15.37
CA GLN A 198 -0.16 21.86 -16.00
C GLN A 198 0.00 21.65 -17.51
N PHE A 199 0.17 20.40 -17.95
CA PHE A 199 0.37 20.08 -19.36
C PHE A 199 -0.90 19.66 -20.10
N SER A 200 -2.03 19.47 -19.41
CA SER A 200 -3.31 18.99 -19.97
C SER A 200 -3.70 19.64 -21.31
N PHE A 201 -3.78 20.97 -21.36
CA PHE A 201 -4.11 21.70 -22.59
C PHE A 201 -3.06 21.54 -23.69
N ARG A 202 -1.78 21.53 -23.32
CA ARG A 202 -0.67 21.37 -24.27
C ARG A 202 -0.68 19.98 -24.87
N ASP A 203 -0.90 18.96 -24.06
CA ASP A 203 -0.96 17.56 -24.48
C ASP A 203 -2.16 17.32 -25.39
N GLN A 204 -3.33 17.87 -25.05
CA GLN A 204 -4.51 17.82 -25.92
C GLN A 204 -4.27 18.55 -27.25
N LYS A 205 -3.73 19.77 -27.21
CA LYS A 205 -3.39 20.54 -28.43
C LYS A 205 -2.41 19.76 -29.31
N ASN A 206 -1.33 19.25 -28.73
CA ASN A 206 -0.31 18.50 -29.46
C ASN A 206 -0.90 17.21 -30.04
N THR A 207 -1.76 16.51 -29.30
CA THR A 207 -2.47 15.32 -29.79
C THR A 207 -3.32 15.65 -31.01
N LEU A 208 -4.11 16.73 -30.97
CA LEU A 208 -4.93 17.18 -32.10
C LEU A 208 -4.07 17.62 -33.30
N LEU A 209 -3.01 18.38 -33.07
CA LEU A 209 -2.08 18.78 -34.14
C LEU A 209 -1.39 17.59 -34.80
N ASN A 210 -1.15 16.52 -34.03
CA ASN A 210 -0.54 15.28 -34.50
C ASN A 210 -1.53 14.29 -35.12
N LEU A 211 -2.84 14.51 -34.99
CA LEU A 211 -3.87 13.61 -35.50
C LEU A 211 -3.74 13.37 -37.01
N LYS A 212 -3.37 14.38 -37.78
CA LYS A 212 -3.10 14.25 -39.23
C LYS A 212 -1.98 13.26 -39.56
N TRP A 213 -1.01 13.09 -38.65
CA TRP A 213 0.10 12.16 -38.81
C TRP A 213 -0.29 10.74 -38.44
N LEU A 214 -1.33 10.51 -37.63
CA LEU A 214 -1.81 9.16 -37.33
C LEU A 214 -2.27 8.42 -38.59
N PHE A 215 -2.90 9.14 -39.53
CA PHE A 215 -3.35 8.56 -40.80
C PHE A 215 -2.24 8.41 -41.85
N ARG A 216 -1.13 9.15 -41.72
CA ARG A 216 0.00 9.15 -42.67
C ARG A 216 1.22 8.38 -42.17
N GLY A 217 1.28 8.09 -40.88
CA GLY A 217 2.41 7.46 -40.22
C GLY A 217 2.36 5.93 -40.28
N SER A 218 3.51 5.31 -40.01
CA SER A 218 3.59 3.86 -39.83
C SER A 218 3.35 3.51 -38.35
N PRO A 219 2.45 2.57 -38.03
CA PRO A 219 2.25 2.10 -36.66
C PRO A 219 3.54 1.60 -36.00
N VAL A 220 3.73 1.92 -34.72
CA VAL A 220 4.91 1.45 -33.94
C VAL A 220 5.04 -0.07 -33.92
N LYS A 221 3.93 -0.82 -34.03
CA LYS A 221 3.97 -2.29 -34.12
C LYS A 221 4.80 -2.79 -35.32
N ASN A 222 4.98 -1.99 -36.36
CA ASN A 222 5.72 -2.39 -37.55
C ASN A 222 7.23 -2.52 -37.27
N ILE A 223 7.77 -1.81 -36.28
CA ILE A 223 9.17 -1.96 -35.84
C ILE A 223 9.35 -3.08 -34.81
N PHE A 224 8.26 -3.70 -34.31
CA PHE A 224 8.39 -4.81 -33.38
C PHE A 224 9.10 -5.98 -34.06
N ARG A 225 10.03 -6.59 -33.33
CA ARG A 225 10.85 -7.72 -33.80
C ARG A 225 11.73 -7.42 -35.03
N SER A 226 11.78 -6.18 -35.52
CA SER A 226 12.61 -5.78 -36.68
C SER A 226 14.12 -5.81 -36.39
N PHE A 227 14.51 -5.84 -35.12
CA PHE A 227 15.91 -5.84 -34.67
C PHE A 227 16.25 -7.08 -33.83
N VAL A 228 15.53 -8.19 -34.02
CA VAL A 228 15.81 -9.46 -33.33
C VAL A 228 17.25 -9.89 -33.60
N LYS A 229 17.96 -10.33 -32.54
CA LYS A 229 19.39 -10.71 -32.57
C LYS A 229 20.36 -9.57 -32.95
N LYS A 230 19.91 -8.32 -33.00
CA LYS A 230 20.80 -7.15 -33.06
C LYS A 230 20.96 -6.51 -31.67
N PRO A 231 22.17 -6.09 -31.28
CA PRO A 231 22.36 -5.30 -30.08
C PRO A 231 21.63 -3.95 -30.20
N ALA A 232 21.21 -3.39 -29.07
CA ALA A 232 20.63 -2.05 -28.99
C ALA A 232 21.49 -1.17 -28.10
N VAL A 233 21.71 0.08 -28.53
CA VAL A 233 22.47 1.09 -27.79
C VAL A 233 21.53 2.27 -27.50
N VAL A 234 21.23 2.48 -26.22
CA VAL A 234 20.46 3.65 -25.78
C VAL A 234 21.44 4.77 -25.46
N VAL A 235 21.33 5.86 -26.20
CA VAL A 235 22.27 6.99 -26.13
C VAL A 235 21.63 8.14 -25.34
N CYS A 236 22.19 8.41 -24.17
CA CYS A 236 21.76 9.50 -23.29
C CYS A 236 22.73 10.69 -23.39
N ALA A 237 22.24 11.90 -23.08
CA ALA A 237 23.03 13.14 -23.16
C ALA A 237 23.98 13.36 -21.96
N GLY A 238 24.63 12.29 -21.47
CA GLY A 238 25.60 12.40 -20.39
C GLY A 238 26.95 12.96 -20.87
N PRO A 239 27.81 13.49 -19.99
CA PRO A 239 29.14 14.02 -20.36
C PRO A 239 30.05 13.01 -21.05
N SER A 240 29.80 11.71 -20.86
CA SER A 240 30.53 10.63 -21.52
C SER A 240 30.13 10.43 -22.99
N LEU A 241 29.03 11.03 -23.45
CA LEU A 241 28.61 10.93 -24.85
C LEU A 241 29.64 11.55 -25.77
N ASP A 242 30.13 12.76 -25.47
CA ASP A 242 31.13 13.44 -26.30
C ASP A 242 32.41 12.62 -26.47
N LYS A 243 32.80 11.84 -25.44
CA LYS A 243 33.99 10.99 -25.48
C LYS A 243 33.81 9.74 -26.36
N ASN A 244 32.57 9.26 -26.50
CA ASN A 244 32.26 7.97 -27.12
C ASN A 244 31.45 8.08 -28.42
N ILE A 245 31.10 9.29 -28.84
CA ILE A 245 30.21 9.51 -29.99
C ILE A 245 30.76 8.94 -31.30
N TYR A 246 32.10 8.88 -31.44
CA TYR A 246 32.76 8.31 -32.61
C TYR A 246 32.53 6.80 -32.75
N TYR A 247 32.53 6.05 -31.64
CA TYR A 247 32.25 4.60 -31.66
C TYR A 247 30.82 4.29 -32.11
N LEU A 248 29.88 5.20 -31.90
CA LEU A 248 28.50 5.03 -32.35
C LEU A 248 28.38 4.98 -33.88
N ARG A 249 29.33 5.61 -34.60
CA ARG A 249 29.41 5.53 -36.07
C ARG A 249 29.76 4.13 -36.54
N GLU A 250 30.70 3.48 -35.87
CA GLU A 250 31.21 2.16 -36.26
C GLU A 250 30.17 1.03 -36.09
N VAL A 251 29.16 1.27 -35.25
CA VAL A 251 28.12 0.29 -34.93
C VAL A 251 26.76 0.63 -35.53
N LYS A 252 26.63 1.71 -36.30
CA LYS A 252 25.35 2.20 -36.86
C LYS A 252 24.58 1.14 -37.65
N ASP A 253 25.28 0.30 -38.44
CA ASP A 253 24.64 -0.76 -39.23
C ASP A 253 24.54 -2.11 -38.48
N LYS A 254 25.22 -2.21 -37.34
CA LYS A 254 25.36 -3.43 -36.54
C LYS A 254 24.42 -3.43 -35.32
N ALA A 255 23.93 -2.27 -34.90
CA ALA A 255 23.11 -2.09 -33.71
C ALA A 255 21.91 -1.17 -33.95
N LEU A 256 20.85 -1.35 -33.16
CA LEU A 256 19.77 -0.37 -33.06
C LEU A 256 20.21 0.79 -32.16
N LEU A 257 20.32 2.00 -32.71
CA LEU A 257 20.62 3.21 -31.95
C LEU A 257 19.34 3.92 -31.52
N ILE A 258 19.17 4.14 -30.21
CA ILE A 258 18.02 4.85 -29.63
C ILE A 258 18.53 6.14 -28.98
N ALA A 259 18.32 7.28 -29.64
CA ALA A 259 18.67 8.58 -29.11
C ALA A 259 17.61 9.05 -28.09
N VAL A 260 18.03 9.33 -26.86
CA VAL A 260 17.14 9.90 -25.82
C VAL A 260 17.14 11.42 -25.96
N ASP A 261 16.00 11.98 -26.34
CA ASP A 261 15.67 13.41 -26.39
C ASP A 261 16.85 14.35 -26.72
N THR A 262 17.54 14.87 -25.70
CA THR A 262 18.65 15.82 -25.84
C THR A 262 19.90 15.25 -26.51
N ALA A 263 20.06 13.93 -26.55
CA ALA A 263 21.17 13.26 -27.25
C ALA A 263 21.02 13.30 -28.78
N LEU A 264 19.82 13.54 -29.30
CA LEU A 264 19.57 13.53 -30.75
C LEU A 264 20.40 14.58 -31.49
N ARG A 265 20.47 15.81 -30.95
CA ARG A 265 21.22 16.90 -31.61
C ARG A 265 22.73 16.61 -31.72
N PRO A 266 23.44 16.23 -30.63
CA PRO A 266 24.83 15.81 -30.73
C PRO A 266 25.04 14.67 -31.72
N LEU A 267 24.14 13.67 -31.74
CA LEU A 267 24.22 12.55 -32.66
C LEU A 267 24.06 12.99 -34.12
N LEU A 268 23.09 13.83 -34.46
CA LEU A 268 22.93 14.31 -35.84
C LEU A 268 24.13 15.14 -36.32
N TYR A 269 24.83 15.82 -35.40
CA TYR A 269 25.98 16.66 -35.75
C TYR A 269 27.31 15.90 -35.81
N ARG A 270 27.52 14.90 -34.92
CA ARG A 270 28.81 14.23 -34.72
C ARG A 270 28.77 12.70 -34.82
N GLY A 271 27.59 12.11 -34.95
CA GLY A 271 27.32 10.67 -35.05
C GLY A 271 26.88 10.29 -36.46
#